data_AF-A0A7V8IYH6-F1
#
_entry.id   AF-A0A7V8IYH6-F1
#
_cell.length_a   1.000
_cell.length_b   1.000
_cell.length_c   1.000
_cell.angle_alpha   90.00
_cell.angle_beta   90.00
_cell.angle_gamma   90.00
#
_symmetry.space_group_name_H-M   'P 1'
#
loop_
_entity.id
_entity.type
_entity.pdbx_description
1 polymer ?
#
loop_
_entity_poly.entity_id
_entity_poly.type
_entity_poly.pdbx_seq_one_letter_code
_entity_poly.pdbx_strand_id
1 'polypeptide(L)'
;MKSFALAVAFTFAAALFAHADKVFMKDGKVWEGKVVDEKEDVIKLKVKSGTIPLKRADIDHIEKGTSALEELDVLLETLVPSNPAGYVDAARLCVDRGAGDGPTVERLANIAISLDPALCGRAQEAIGDWYFAKGNRARAAEAYLAAFTADWKSPSIKDKFLKHRDGIAEQQKTQTRRLSDSVQLAIDGRLSEAIAGLQASTNAPGASLISTYVRGYANFQAFVSDVRSRVPCKNCEGKLWTKCISCSGEGGFKCSTCGGTGVKITTVNGTVTKRVECSSCDGKGTIRCTRCKERMGQSRCSTCKGVAPKRAGVWDARGLASFKAAIDQRLDGSVPAEEQVGPKLMKLGSTTYDEAFTEDGKIVFSSGKWVKPEEKK
;
A
#
# COMPACT_ATOMS: atom_id res chain seq x y z
N MET A 1 -41.23 23.34 -38.65
CA MET A 1 -40.75 23.22 -37.25
C MET A 1 -40.16 21.83 -37.09
N LYS A 2 -38.91 21.74 -36.64
CA LYS A 2 -38.02 20.57 -36.80
C LYS A 2 -38.28 19.51 -35.72
N SER A 3 -38.56 18.28 -36.14
CA SER A 3 -38.64 17.10 -35.29
C SER A 3 -37.23 16.64 -34.90
N PHE A 4 -36.92 16.64 -33.61
CA PHE A 4 -35.69 16.04 -33.06
C PHE A 4 -35.96 14.58 -32.70
N ALA A 5 -35.42 13.66 -33.50
CA ALA A 5 -35.32 12.25 -33.16
C ALA A 5 -34.08 12.05 -32.27
N LEU A 6 -34.31 11.69 -31.00
CA LEU A 6 -33.26 11.38 -30.03
C LEU A 6 -32.93 9.87 -30.15
N ALA A 7 -31.90 9.54 -30.92
CA ALA A 7 -31.35 8.20 -30.96
C ALA A 7 -30.47 7.98 -29.71
N VAL A 8 -31.01 7.26 -28.72
CA VAL A 8 -30.25 6.81 -27.55
C VAL A 8 -29.44 5.59 -27.98
N ALA A 9 -28.17 5.82 -28.33
CA ALA A 9 -27.19 4.75 -28.53
C ALA A 9 -26.79 4.19 -27.16
N PHE A 10 -27.43 3.10 -26.75
CA PHE A 10 -27.01 2.29 -25.60
C PHE A 10 -25.75 1.51 -25.99
N THR A 11 -24.57 2.08 -25.75
CA THR A 11 -23.30 1.36 -25.88
C THR A 11 -23.18 0.40 -24.69
N PHE A 12 -23.75 -0.79 -24.82
CA PHE A 12 -23.49 -1.89 -23.89
C PHE A 12 -22.00 -2.24 -23.98
N ALA A 13 -21.28 -2.11 -22.87
CA ALA A 13 -19.98 -2.73 -22.68
C ALA A 13 -20.19 -4.25 -22.58
N ALA A 14 -20.40 -4.87 -23.74
CA ALA A 14 -20.53 -6.31 -23.94
C ALA A 14 -19.14 -6.91 -24.13
N ALA A 15 -18.47 -7.24 -23.04
CA ALA A 15 -17.36 -8.17 -23.05
C ALA A 15 -17.25 -8.77 -21.65
N LEU A 16 -17.10 -10.10 -21.56
CA LEU A 16 -16.91 -10.95 -20.37
C LEU A 16 -18.08 -11.86 -19.94
N PHE A 17 -19.03 -12.19 -20.81
CA PHE A 17 -19.78 -13.46 -20.67
C PHE A 17 -19.33 -14.39 -21.79
N ALA A 18 -18.27 -15.15 -21.50
CA ALA A 18 -17.77 -16.16 -22.41
C ALA A 18 -18.79 -17.30 -22.52
N HIS A 19 -19.53 -17.29 -23.64
CA HIS A 19 -20.39 -18.34 -24.15
C HIS A 19 -21.39 -18.91 -23.14
N ALA A 20 -22.39 -18.10 -22.84
CA ALA A 20 -23.64 -18.60 -22.29
C ALA A 20 -24.53 -19.10 -23.45
N ASP A 21 -25.38 -20.10 -23.21
CA ASP A 21 -26.44 -20.48 -24.15
C ASP A 21 -27.27 -19.24 -24.49
N LYS A 22 -27.58 -19.07 -25.76
CA LYS A 22 -28.45 -18.00 -26.23
C LYS A 22 -29.85 -18.57 -26.44
N VAL A 23 -30.78 -18.11 -25.63
CA VAL A 23 -32.19 -18.46 -25.74
C VAL A 23 -32.89 -17.35 -26.51
N PHE A 24 -33.27 -17.64 -27.76
CA PHE A 24 -34.01 -16.72 -28.62
C PHE A 24 -35.51 -16.91 -28.36
N MET A 25 -36.18 -15.84 -27.97
CA MET A 25 -37.61 -15.82 -27.66
C MET A 25 -38.42 -15.44 -28.90
N LYS A 26 -39.67 -15.91 -29.00
CA LYS A 26 -40.58 -15.58 -30.10
C LYS A 26 -40.96 -14.10 -30.17
N ASP A 27 -40.84 -13.38 -29.06
CA ASP A 27 -41.05 -11.92 -29.00
C ASP A 27 -39.82 -11.12 -29.48
N GLY A 28 -38.76 -11.80 -29.93
CA GLY A 28 -37.52 -11.21 -30.41
C GLY A 28 -36.48 -10.91 -29.31
N LYS A 29 -36.77 -11.19 -28.03
CA LYS A 29 -35.77 -11.06 -26.96
C LYS A 29 -34.74 -12.18 -27.03
N VAL A 30 -33.51 -11.88 -26.63
CA VAL A 30 -32.43 -12.86 -26.48
C VAL A 30 -31.97 -12.87 -25.04
N TRP A 31 -31.94 -14.06 -24.43
CA TRP A 31 -31.39 -14.27 -23.10
C TRP A 31 -30.08 -15.03 -23.18
N GLU A 32 -29.08 -14.57 -22.41
CA GLU A 32 -27.78 -15.22 -22.31
C GLU A 32 -27.62 -15.83 -20.91
N GLY A 33 -27.46 -17.15 -20.83
CA GLY A 33 -27.25 -17.89 -19.57
C GLY A 33 -26.93 -19.37 -19.80
N LYS A 34 -26.65 -20.16 -18.76
CA LYS A 34 -26.47 -21.62 -18.89
C LYS A 34 -27.79 -22.33 -18.66
N VAL A 35 -28.26 -23.14 -19.60
CA VAL A 35 -29.45 -23.99 -19.42
C VAL A 35 -29.07 -25.11 -18.44
N VAL A 36 -29.62 -25.05 -17.22
CA VAL A 36 -29.29 -26.00 -16.13
C VAL A 36 -30.34 -27.09 -15.94
N ASP A 37 -31.55 -26.91 -16.48
CA ASP A 37 -32.67 -27.87 -16.43
C ASP A 37 -33.54 -27.62 -17.66
N GLU A 38 -33.83 -28.66 -18.41
CA GLU A 38 -34.57 -28.59 -19.67
C GLU A 38 -35.74 -29.59 -19.60
N LYS A 39 -36.94 -29.09 -19.26
CA LYS A 39 -38.18 -29.88 -19.23
C LYS A 39 -39.07 -29.51 -20.41
N GLU A 40 -40.12 -30.30 -20.65
CA GLU A 40 -41.04 -30.10 -21.78
C GLU A 40 -41.63 -28.68 -21.80
N ASP A 41 -42.10 -28.18 -20.65
CA ASP A 41 -42.82 -26.88 -20.58
C ASP A 41 -41.95 -25.70 -20.16
N VAL A 42 -40.83 -25.94 -19.47
CA VAL A 42 -40.00 -24.89 -18.85
C VAL A 42 -38.53 -25.26 -18.94
N ILE A 43 -37.71 -24.29 -19.32
CA ILE A 43 -36.26 -24.34 -19.15
C ILE A 43 -35.84 -23.46 -17.96
N LYS A 44 -34.79 -23.86 -17.24
CA LYS A 44 -34.16 -23.01 -16.23
C LYS A 44 -32.85 -22.48 -16.77
N LEU A 45 -32.78 -21.17 -16.93
CA LEU A 45 -31.60 -20.46 -17.41
C LEU A 45 -30.87 -19.85 -16.21
N LYS A 46 -29.65 -20.31 -15.93
CA LYS A 46 -28.78 -19.74 -14.89
C LYS A 46 -28.04 -18.53 -15.46
N VAL A 47 -28.36 -17.36 -14.95
CA VAL A 47 -27.74 -16.07 -15.26
C VAL A 47 -26.94 -15.57 -14.05
N LYS A 48 -26.22 -14.45 -14.20
CA LYS A 48 -25.40 -13.87 -13.11
C LYS A 48 -26.21 -13.52 -11.86
N SER A 49 -27.48 -13.11 -12.02
CA SER A 49 -28.37 -12.70 -10.94
C SER A 49 -29.16 -13.86 -10.30
N GLY A 50 -29.00 -15.09 -10.79
CA GLY A 50 -29.73 -16.26 -10.29
C GLY A 50 -30.23 -17.17 -11.40
N THR A 51 -31.26 -17.96 -11.12
CA THR A 51 -31.87 -18.86 -12.08
C THR A 51 -33.24 -18.34 -12.50
N ILE A 52 -33.45 -18.16 -13.80
CA ILE A 52 -34.70 -17.66 -14.38
C ILE A 52 -35.43 -18.83 -15.06
N PRO A 53 -36.69 -19.11 -14.70
CA PRO A 53 -37.52 -20.04 -15.45
C PRO A 53 -38.07 -19.37 -16.71
N LEU A 54 -37.89 -19.98 -17.87
CA LEU A 54 -38.44 -19.54 -19.16
C LEU A 54 -39.37 -20.62 -19.70
N LYS A 55 -40.57 -20.24 -20.16
CA LYS A 55 -41.53 -21.20 -20.74
C LYS A 55 -41.09 -21.62 -22.13
N ARG A 56 -41.12 -22.91 -22.42
CA ARG A 56 -40.74 -23.48 -23.73
C ARG A 56 -41.59 -22.92 -24.86
N ALA A 57 -42.88 -22.67 -24.61
CA ALA A 57 -43.81 -22.13 -25.61
C ALA A 57 -43.40 -20.73 -26.12
N ASP A 58 -42.71 -19.94 -25.29
CA ASP A 58 -42.27 -18.58 -25.60
C ASP A 58 -40.88 -18.55 -26.27
N ILE A 59 -40.19 -19.69 -26.33
CA ILE A 59 -38.86 -19.84 -26.91
C ILE A 59 -39.02 -20.22 -28.39
N ASP A 60 -38.26 -19.53 -29.23
CA ASP A 60 -38.13 -19.84 -30.65
C ASP A 60 -37.11 -20.97 -30.85
N HIS A 61 -35.86 -20.72 -30.46
CA HIS A 61 -34.80 -21.72 -30.48
C HIS A 61 -33.73 -21.43 -29.42
N ILE A 62 -32.88 -22.42 -29.14
CA ILE A 62 -31.77 -22.31 -28.18
C ILE A 62 -30.48 -22.64 -28.93
N GLU A 63 -29.55 -21.69 -28.99
CA GLU A 63 -28.18 -21.95 -29.43
C GLU A 63 -27.36 -22.35 -28.21
N LYS A 64 -27.06 -23.65 -28.11
CA LYS A 64 -26.19 -24.15 -27.04
C LYS A 64 -24.76 -23.74 -27.34
N GLY A 65 -24.17 -22.96 -26.44
CA GLY A 65 -22.78 -22.55 -26.52
C GLY A 65 -21.98 -23.39 -25.54
N THR A 66 -20.86 -23.98 -25.96
CA THR A 66 -19.93 -24.58 -25.00
C THR A 66 -19.38 -23.45 -24.14
N SER A 67 -19.68 -23.47 -22.85
CA SER A 67 -19.16 -22.45 -21.96
C SER A 67 -17.65 -22.64 -21.80
N ALA A 68 -16.92 -21.54 -21.61
CA ALA A 68 -15.46 -21.62 -21.41
C ALA A 68 -15.07 -22.50 -20.21
N LEU A 69 -15.96 -22.59 -19.22
CA LEU A 69 -15.83 -23.45 -18.05
C LEU A 69 -16.01 -24.93 -18.41
N GLU A 70 -16.99 -25.27 -19.26
CA GLU A 70 -17.15 -26.63 -19.77
C GLU A 70 -15.99 -27.05 -20.70
N GLU A 71 -15.51 -26.14 -21.55
CA GLU A 71 -14.31 -26.39 -22.36
C GLU A 71 -13.11 -26.68 -21.46
N LEU A 72 -12.95 -25.92 -20.37
CA LEU A 72 -11.92 -26.17 -19.37
C LEU A 72 -12.11 -27.50 -18.65
N ASP A 73 -13.33 -27.84 -18.23
CA ASP A 73 -13.63 -29.10 -17.55
C ASP A 73 -13.32 -30.30 -18.47
N VAL A 74 -13.76 -30.26 -19.73
CA VAL A 74 -13.44 -31.30 -20.73
C VAL A 74 -11.93 -31.38 -20.97
N LEU A 75 -11.24 -30.24 -21.04
CA LEU A 75 -9.78 -30.22 -21.19
C LEU A 75 -9.09 -30.83 -19.96
N LEU A 76 -9.59 -30.58 -18.74
CA LEU A 76 -9.06 -31.15 -17.50
C LEU A 76 -9.34 -32.64 -17.36
N GLU A 77 -10.48 -33.13 -17.84
CA GLU A 77 -10.82 -34.57 -17.85
C GLU A 77 -9.99 -35.36 -18.86
N THR A 78 -9.64 -34.73 -19.99
CA THR A 78 -8.81 -35.33 -21.04
C THR A 78 -7.30 -35.15 -20.80
N LEU A 79 -6.93 -34.36 -19.79
CA LEU A 79 -5.55 -34.03 -19.46
C LEU A 79 -4.84 -35.23 -18.84
N VAL A 80 -3.85 -35.76 -19.56
CA VAL A 80 -2.95 -36.78 -19.04
C VAL A 80 -2.02 -36.14 -17.99
N PRO A 81 -1.89 -36.68 -16.77
CA PRO A 81 -1.07 -36.07 -15.70
C PRO A 81 0.40 -35.84 -16.06
N SER A 82 0.93 -36.58 -17.03
CA SER A 82 2.30 -36.46 -17.53
C SER A 82 2.46 -35.50 -18.72
N ASN A 83 1.40 -34.81 -19.15
CA ASN A 83 1.44 -33.85 -20.26
C ASN A 83 1.50 -32.41 -19.73
N PRO A 84 2.71 -31.85 -19.49
CA PRO A 84 2.85 -30.52 -18.93
C PRO A 84 2.34 -29.41 -19.86
N ALA A 85 2.41 -29.61 -21.18
CA ALA A 85 1.93 -28.64 -22.16
C ALA A 85 0.41 -28.43 -22.07
N GLY A 86 -0.35 -29.51 -21.85
CA GLY A 86 -1.81 -29.41 -21.70
C GLY A 86 -2.23 -28.54 -20.50
N TYR A 87 -1.44 -28.53 -19.41
CA TYR A 87 -1.71 -27.66 -18.27
C TYR A 87 -1.45 -26.19 -18.58
N VAL A 88 -0.45 -25.88 -19.42
CA VAL A 88 -0.23 -24.51 -19.94
C VAL A 88 -1.39 -24.07 -20.82
N ASP A 89 -1.85 -24.94 -21.70
CA ASP A 89 -2.97 -24.64 -22.61
C ASP A 89 -4.28 -24.46 -21.82
N ALA A 90 -4.49 -25.24 -20.76
CA ALA A 90 -5.60 -25.05 -19.83
C ALA A 90 -5.50 -23.70 -19.10
N ALA A 91 -4.32 -23.34 -18.57
CA ALA A 91 -4.11 -22.02 -17.97
C ALA A 91 -4.37 -20.88 -18.96
N ARG A 92 -3.98 -21.04 -20.24
CA ARG A 92 -4.22 -20.03 -21.29
C ARG A 92 -5.70 -19.91 -21.65
N LEU A 93 -6.42 -21.03 -21.75
CA LEU A 93 -7.88 -21.03 -21.94
C LEU A 93 -8.59 -20.21 -20.84
N CYS A 94 -8.12 -20.36 -19.60
CA CYS A 94 -8.62 -19.56 -18.47
C CYS A 94 -8.43 -18.06 -18.67
N VAL A 95 -7.32 -17.64 -19.27
CA VAL A 95 -7.05 -16.23 -19.59
C VAL A 95 -7.93 -15.76 -20.75
N ASP A 96 -7.84 -16.45 -21.88
CA ASP A 96 -8.40 -16.00 -23.16
C ASP A 96 -9.92 -15.98 -23.13
N ARG A 97 -10.53 -16.95 -22.44
CA ARG A 97 -11.98 -17.09 -22.33
C ARG A 97 -12.51 -16.69 -20.94
N GLY A 98 -11.65 -16.27 -20.02
CA GLY A 98 -12.06 -15.97 -18.66
C GLY A 98 -12.63 -17.18 -17.91
N ALA A 99 -12.24 -18.41 -18.29
CA ALA A 99 -12.63 -19.62 -17.59
C ALA A 99 -11.84 -19.75 -16.27
N GLY A 100 -12.49 -19.57 -15.12
CA GLY A 100 -11.84 -19.78 -13.82
C GLY A 100 -11.24 -18.53 -13.17
N ASP A 101 -10.66 -18.75 -11.98
CA ASP A 101 -10.12 -17.71 -11.11
C ASP A 101 -8.59 -17.71 -11.08
N GLY A 102 -8.00 -16.69 -10.44
CA GLY A 102 -6.56 -16.52 -10.34
C GLY A 102 -5.86 -17.75 -9.74
N PRO A 103 -6.34 -18.29 -8.60
CA PRO A 103 -5.80 -19.52 -8.03
C PRO A 103 -5.82 -20.71 -9.00
N THR A 104 -6.85 -20.85 -9.83
CA THR A 104 -6.92 -21.91 -10.85
C THR A 104 -5.85 -21.73 -11.92
N VAL A 105 -5.67 -20.51 -12.46
CA VAL A 105 -4.62 -20.21 -13.44
C VAL A 105 -3.23 -20.49 -12.86
N GLU A 106 -2.96 -19.98 -11.65
CA GLU A 106 -1.67 -20.20 -10.97
C GLU A 106 -1.43 -21.69 -10.70
N ARG A 107 -2.44 -22.44 -10.25
CA ARG A 107 -2.30 -23.88 -10.00
C ARG A 107 -1.95 -24.64 -11.27
N LEU A 108 -2.66 -24.41 -12.36
CA LEU A 108 -2.42 -25.08 -13.65
C LEU A 108 -1.02 -24.75 -14.18
N ALA A 109 -0.65 -23.47 -14.19
CA ALA A 109 0.68 -23.03 -14.59
C ALA A 109 1.79 -23.64 -13.72
N ASN A 110 1.62 -23.69 -12.39
CA ASN A 110 2.62 -24.26 -11.49
C ASN A 110 2.74 -25.79 -11.63
N ILE A 111 1.65 -26.51 -11.93
CA ILE A 111 1.71 -27.93 -12.28
C ILE A 111 2.57 -28.12 -13.53
N ALA A 112 2.32 -27.35 -14.59
CA ALA A 112 3.12 -27.41 -15.81
C ALA A 112 4.62 -27.18 -15.55
N ILE A 113 4.96 -26.14 -14.77
CA ILE A 113 6.35 -25.82 -14.40
C ILE A 113 7.00 -26.95 -13.62
N SER A 114 6.25 -27.59 -12.71
CA SER A 114 6.79 -28.68 -11.88
C SER A 114 7.09 -29.95 -12.68
N LEU A 115 6.30 -30.20 -13.74
CA LEU A 115 6.46 -31.34 -14.62
C LEU A 115 7.53 -31.11 -15.69
N ASP A 116 7.62 -29.88 -16.23
CA ASP A 116 8.64 -29.46 -17.19
C ASP A 116 9.05 -27.99 -16.98
N PRO A 117 10.21 -27.74 -16.33
CA PRO A 117 10.72 -26.39 -16.11
C PRO A 117 10.95 -25.58 -17.39
N ALA A 118 11.12 -26.23 -18.55
CA ALA A 118 11.29 -25.52 -19.83
C ALA A 118 10.03 -24.74 -20.24
N LEU A 119 8.86 -25.10 -19.69
CA LEU A 119 7.60 -24.39 -19.93
C LEU A 119 7.37 -23.19 -19.01
N CYS A 120 8.32 -22.87 -18.12
CA CYS A 120 8.19 -21.75 -17.18
C CYS A 120 7.89 -20.42 -17.86
N GLY A 121 8.53 -20.12 -19.00
CA GLY A 121 8.25 -18.92 -19.79
C GLY A 121 6.77 -18.79 -20.16
N ARG A 122 6.20 -19.81 -20.81
CA ARG A 122 4.80 -19.81 -21.26
C ARG A 122 3.81 -19.84 -20.09
N ALA A 123 4.10 -20.62 -19.04
CA ALA A 123 3.22 -20.77 -17.89
C ALA A 123 3.13 -19.46 -17.08
N GLN A 124 4.26 -18.79 -16.84
CA GLN A 124 4.30 -17.49 -16.16
C GLN A 124 3.67 -16.39 -17.01
N GLU A 125 3.81 -16.45 -18.35
CA GLU A 125 3.12 -15.52 -19.24
C GLU A 125 1.59 -15.60 -19.08
N ALA A 126 1.02 -16.80 -18.94
CA ALA A 126 -0.42 -16.97 -18.70
C ALA A 126 -0.87 -16.37 -17.35
N ILE A 127 -0.08 -16.57 -16.28
CA ILE A 127 -0.32 -15.91 -14.98
C ILE A 127 -0.29 -14.37 -15.15
N GLY A 128 0.69 -13.87 -15.88
CA GLY A 128 0.86 -12.44 -16.17
C GLY A 128 -0.35 -11.86 -16.90
N ASP A 129 -0.78 -12.50 -17.97
CA ASP A 129 -1.94 -12.08 -18.78
C ASP A 129 -3.23 -12.08 -17.96
N TRP A 130 -3.44 -13.08 -17.09
CA TRP A 130 -4.61 -13.13 -16.21
C TRP A 130 -4.65 -11.94 -15.25
N TYR A 131 -3.57 -11.69 -14.51
CA TYR A 131 -3.51 -10.59 -13.55
C TYR A 131 -3.60 -9.23 -14.24
N PHE A 132 -3.05 -9.14 -15.45
CA PHE A 132 -3.16 -7.94 -16.26
C PHE A 132 -4.63 -7.63 -16.61
N ALA A 133 -5.37 -8.64 -17.09
CA ALA A 133 -6.79 -8.52 -17.43
C ALA A 133 -7.65 -8.15 -16.20
N LYS A 134 -7.26 -8.55 -14.99
CA LYS A 134 -7.92 -8.17 -13.73
C LYS A 134 -7.46 -6.83 -13.16
N GLY A 135 -6.56 -6.11 -13.83
CA GLY A 135 -6.03 -4.82 -13.39
C GLY A 135 -4.98 -4.89 -12.29
N ASN A 136 -4.52 -6.09 -11.90
CA ASN A 136 -3.45 -6.27 -10.92
C ASN A 136 -2.07 -6.18 -11.59
N ARG A 137 -1.65 -4.95 -11.91
CA ARG A 137 -0.43 -4.68 -12.68
C ARG A 137 0.86 -5.15 -11.98
N ALA A 138 0.92 -5.10 -10.65
CA ALA A 138 2.08 -5.52 -9.90
C ALA A 138 2.32 -7.04 -10.06
N ARG A 139 1.30 -7.86 -9.78
CA ARG A 139 1.39 -9.32 -9.96
C ARG A 139 1.60 -9.73 -11.41
N ALA A 140 0.94 -9.04 -12.34
CA ALA A 140 1.14 -9.29 -13.77
C ALA A 140 2.61 -9.14 -14.15
N ALA A 141 3.25 -8.08 -13.66
CA ALA A 141 4.61 -7.77 -14.02
C ALA A 141 5.66 -8.63 -13.31
N GLU A 142 5.41 -9.08 -12.08
CA GLU A 142 6.20 -10.13 -11.42
C GLU A 142 6.19 -11.42 -12.26
N ALA A 143 5.01 -11.84 -12.75
CA ALA A 143 4.89 -13.01 -13.59
C ALA A 143 5.58 -12.83 -14.96
N TYR A 144 5.43 -11.66 -15.61
CA TYR A 144 6.15 -11.40 -16.86
C TYR A 144 7.68 -11.35 -16.68
N LEU A 145 8.18 -10.86 -15.54
CA LEU A 145 9.61 -10.93 -15.22
C LEU A 145 10.06 -12.38 -15.10
N ALA A 146 9.33 -13.22 -14.36
CA ALA A 146 9.62 -14.64 -14.24
C ALA A 146 9.59 -15.35 -15.61
N ALA A 147 8.60 -15.02 -16.46
CA ALA A 147 8.50 -15.52 -17.81
C ALA A 147 9.72 -15.12 -18.67
N PHE A 148 10.14 -13.85 -18.58
CA PHE A 148 11.29 -13.32 -19.31
C PHE A 148 12.61 -13.94 -18.86
N THR A 149 12.79 -14.16 -17.55
CA THR A 149 13.98 -14.83 -17.02
C THR A 149 14.05 -16.29 -17.49
N ALA A 150 12.91 -16.98 -17.61
CA ALA A 150 12.86 -18.35 -18.10
C ALA A 150 13.08 -18.46 -19.62
N ASP A 151 12.57 -17.51 -20.40
CA ASP A 151 12.69 -17.50 -21.87
C ASP A 151 12.90 -16.09 -22.43
N TRP A 152 14.11 -15.56 -22.24
CA TRP A 152 14.48 -14.20 -22.65
C TRP A 152 14.50 -14.02 -24.18
N LYS A 153 14.53 -15.12 -24.94
CA LYS A 153 14.59 -15.11 -26.40
C LYS A 153 13.20 -14.94 -27.04
N SER A 154 12.11 -15.20 -26.29
CA SER A 154 10.76 -15.00 -26.79
C SER A 154 10.45 -13.51 -27.00
N PRO A 155 10.24 -13.04 -28.26
CA PRO A 155 9.95 -11.63 -28.52
C PRO A 155 8.64 -11.19 -27.87
N SER A 156 7.64 -12.08 -27.83
CA SER A 156 6.33 -11.80 -27.22
C SER A 156 6.41 -11.52 -25.72
N ILE A 157 7.22 -12.30 -24.99
CA ILE A 157 7.44 -12.11 -23.54
C ILE A 157 8.23 -10.83 -23.31
N LYS A 158 9.26 -10.57 -24.13
CA LYS A 158 10.05 -9.34 -24.06
C LYS A 158 9.18 -8.09 -24.25
N ASP A 159 8.33 -8.05 -25.27
CA ASP A 159 7.46 -6.91 -25.54
C ASP A 159 6.44 -6.67 -24.43
N LYS A 160 5.80 -7.73 -23.93
CA LYS A 160 4.90 -7.64 -22.76
C LYS A 160 5.66 -7.13 -21.54
N PHE A 161 6.81 -7.70 -21.22
CA PHE A 161 7.64 -7.26 -20.10
C PHE A 161 8.01 -5.78 -20.22
N LEU A 162 8.53 -5.34 -21.37
CA LEU A 162 8.91 -3.93 -21.58
C LEU A 162 7.72 -2.99 -21.46
N LYS A 163 6.57 -3.33 -22.07
CA LYS A 163 5.33 -2.55 -21.97
C LYS A 163 4.83 -2.41 -20.53
N HIS A 164 5.12 -3.39 -19.69
CA HIS A 164 4.66 -3.40 -18.30
C HIS A 164 5.70 -2.86 -17.32
N ARG A 165 6.99 -2.98 -17.63
CA ARG A 165 8.10 -2.43 -16.85
C ARG A 165 7.91 -0.94 -16.58
N ASP A 166 7.54 -0.17 -17.59
CA ASP A 166 7.35 1.28 -17.44
C ASP A 166 6.15 1.58 -16.51
N GLY A 167 5.11 0.74 -16.55
CA GLY A 167 3.98 0.81 -15.62
C GLY A 167 4.36 0.45 -14.18
N ILE A 168 5.23 -0.55 -13.97
CA ILE A 168 5.80 -0.86 -12.64
C ILE A 168 6.62 0.33 -12.16
N ALA A 169 7.50 0.86 -13.00
CA ALA A 169 8.38 1.97 -12.66
C ALA A 169 7.56 3.19 -12.22
N GLU A 170 6.48 3.52 -12.94
CA GLU A 170 5.59 4.63 -12.57
C GLU A 170 4.81 4.33 -11.28
N GLN A 171 4.37 3.07 -11.07
CA GLN A 171 3.71 2.67 -9.83
C GLN A 171 4.67 2.73 -8.63
N GLN A 172 5.92 2.28 -8.80
CA GLN A 172 6.97 2.39 -7.79
C GLN A 172 7.32 3.85 -7.50
N LYS A 173 7.46 4.69 -8.54
CA LYS A 173 7.67 6.13 -8.40
C LYS A 173 6.54 6.80 -7.64
N THR A 174 5.29 6.42 -7.94
CA THR A 174 4.11 6.91 -7.23
C THR A 174 4.11 6.47 -5.76
N GLN A 175 4.46 5.22 -5.47
CA GLN A 175 4.57 4.72 -4.09
C GLN A 175 5.69 5.41 -3.32
N THR A 176 6.87 5.57 -3.93
CA THR A 176 8.01 6.26 -3.33
C THR A 176 7.70 7.74 -3.08
N ARG A 177 6.95 8.41 -3.97
CA ARG A 177 6.44 9.77 -3.72
C ARG A 177 5.52 9.83 -2.51
N ARG A 178 4.53 8.95 -2.42
CA ARG A 178 3.62 8.86 -1.26
C ARG A 178 4.38 8.59 0.04
N LEU A 179 5.44 7.78 -0.02
CA LEU A 179 6.32 7.53 1.11
C LEU A 179 7.05 8.83 1.53
N SER A 180 7.65 9.54 0.57
CA SER A 180 8.31 10.84 0.81
C SER A 180 7.35 11.86 1.43
N ASP A 181 6.14 11.99 0.88
CA ASP A 181 5.10 12.90 1.38
C ASP A 181 4.70 12.54 2.82
N SER A 182 4.56 11.25 3.12
CA SER A 182 4.21 10.79 4.46
C SER A 182 5.33 11.03 5.47
N VAL A 183 6.60 10.89 5.05
CA VAL A 183 7.76 11.27 5.87
C VAL A 183 7.77 12.77 6.14
N GLN A 184 7.46 13.60 5.13
CA GLN A 184 7.35 15.04 5.30
C GLN A 184 6.24 15.42 6.29
N LEU A 185 5.06 14.80 6.20
CA LEU A 185 3.98 14.99 7.16
C LEU A 185 4.43 14.64 8.59
N ALA A 186 5.26 13.60 8.76
CA ALA A 186 5.82 13.26 10.06
C ALA A 186 6.80 14.33 10.58
N ILE A 187 7.67 14.86 9.71
CA ILE A 187 8.59 15.97 10.03
C ILE A 187 7.80 17.22 10.47
N ASP A 188 6.69 17.52 9.79
CA ASP A 188 5.84 18.67 10.10
C ASP A 188 5.02 18.49 11.39
N GLY A 189 5.09 17.33 12.04
CA GLY A 189 4.34 16.97 13.23
C GLY A 189 2.90 16.55 12.96
N ARG A 190 2.51 16.33 11.70
CA ARG A 190 1.18 15.86 11.25
C ARG A 190 1.12 14.32 11.26
N LEU A 191 1.41 13.74 12.41
CA LEU A 191 1.67 12.31 12.55
C LEU A 191 0.47 11.41 12.20
N SER A 192 -0.77 11.85 12.46
CA SER A 192 -1.95 11.07 12.11
C SER A 192 -2.11 10.93 10.59
N GLU A 193 -1.80 11.99 9.85
CA GLU A 193 -1.86 12.01 8.38
C GLU A 193 -0.70 11.23 7.75
N ALA A 194 0.50 11.35 8.33
CA ALA A 194 1.65 10.53 7.95
C ALA A 194 1.35 9.03 8.08
N ILE A 195 0.73 8.61 9.19
CA ILE A 195 0.33 7.20 9.40
C ILE A 195 -0.71 6.77 8.36
N ALA A 196 -1.72 7.59 8.09
CA ALA A 196 -2.74 7.28 7.10
C ALA A 196 -2.15 7.14 5.68
N GLY A 197 -1.25 8.06 5.29
CA GLY A 197 -0.53 7.99 4.02
C GLY A 197 0.34 6.73 3.91
N LEU A 198 0.99 6.34 5.00
CA LEU A 198 1.81 5.13 5.07
C LEU A 198 0.98 3.86 5.02
N GLN A 199 -0.15 3.80 5.75
CA GLN A 199 -1.08 2.66 5.69
C GLN A 199 -1.69 2.49 4.28
N ALA A 200 -1.99 3.59 3.60
CA ALA A 200 -2.45 3.56 2.21
C ALA A 200 -1.37 3.05 1.24
N SER A 201 -0.08 3.16 1.61
CA SER A 201 1.05 2.65 0.82
C SER A 201 1.40 1.18 1.09
N THR A 202 1.07 0.65 2.28
CA THR A 202 1.43 -0.72 2.70
C THR A 202 0.54 -1.84 2.15
N ASN A 203 -0.60 -1.52 1.51
CA ASN A 203 -1.42 -2.51 0.80
C ASN A 203 -0.84 -2.90 -0.58
N ALA A 204 0.43 -2.55 -0.83
CA ALA A 204 1.14 -2.79 -2.07
C ALA A 204 2.55 -3.35 -1.76
N PRO A 205 3.27 -3.91 -2.75
CA PRO A 205 4.63 -4.46 -2.56
C PRO A 205 5.68 -3.51 -1.93
N GLY A 206 5.37 -2.23 -1.68
CA GLY A 206 6.23 -1.26 -0.97
C GLY A 206 6.52 -1.55 0.50
N ALA A 207 5.90 -2.56 1.12
CA ALA A 207 6.22 -2.96 2.50
C ALA A 207 7.69 -3.42 2.69
N SER A 208 8.34 -3.95 1.64
CA SER A 208 9.76 -4.37 1.71
C SER A 208 10.74 -3.20 1.74
N LEU A 209 10.40 -2.08 1.08
CA LEU A 209 11.20 -0.85 1.13
C LEU A 209 11.17 -0.25 2.53
N ILE A 210 9.99 -0.21 3.15
CA ILE A 210 9.85 0.25 4.53
C ILE A 210 10.61 -0.68 5.48
N SER A 211 10.50 -2.00 5.35
CA SER A 211 11.20 -2.94 6.24
C SER A 211 12.73 -2.85 6.12
N THR A 212 13.25 -2.59 4.92
CA THR A 212 14.70 -2.44 4.68
C THR A 212 15.27 -1.19 5.36
N TYR A 213 14.56 -0.06 5.32
CA TYR A 213 14.99 1.16 5.99
C TYR A 213 14.66 1.19 7.49
N VAL A 214 13.67 0.43 7.93
CA VAL A 214 13.21 0.34 9.32
C VAL A 214 13.85 -0.84 10.06
N ARG A 215 14.93 -1.46 9.52
CA ARG A 215 15.61 -2.67 10.05
C ARG A 215 16.08 -2.62 11.52
N GLY A 216 15.95 -1.48 12.22
CA GLY A 216 16.17 -1.36 13.67
C GLY A 216 14.91 -1.43 14.55
N TYR A 217 13.71 -1.53 13.99
CA TYR A 217 12.46 -1.54 14.73
C TYR A 217 11.68 -2.83 14.47
N ALA A 218 11.11 -3.39 15.55
CA ALA A 218 10.28 -4.60 15.48
C ALA A 218 9.06 -4.45 14.56
N ASN A 219 8.59 -3.22 14.35
CA ASN A 219 7.57 -2.86 13.37
C ASN A 219 7.52 -1.35 13.14
N PHE A 220 6.75 -0.93 12.14
CA PHE A 220 6.55 0.47 11.77
C PHE A 220 5.95 1.32 12.90
N GLN A 221 5.11 0.74 13.78
CA GLN A 221 4.57 1.46 14.95
C GLN A 221 5.67 1.82 15.96
N ALA A 222 6.65 0.93 16.16
CA ALA A 222 7.80 1.23 16.99
C ALA A 222 8.66 2.36 16.42
N PHE A 223 8.83 2.43 15.09
CA PHE A 223 9.49 3.55 14.41
C PHE A 223 8.74 4.87 14.63
N VAL A 224 7.42 4.90 14.38
CA VAL A 224 6.59 6.10 14.58
C VAL A 224 6.60 6.55 16.04
N SER A 225 6.51 5.61 16.98
CA SER A 225 6.58 5.90 18.41
C SER A 225 7.94 6.48 18.82
N ASP A 226 9.03 6.01 18.22
CA ASP A 226 10.37 6.49 18.51
C ASP A 226 10.62 7.88 17.89
N VAL A 227 10.18 8.13 16.65
CA VAL A 227 10.19 9.46 16.01
C VAL A 227 9.37 10.46 16.84
N ARG A 228 8.16 10.08 17.28
CA ARG A 228 7.33 10.88 18.21
C ARG A 228 8.06 11.24 19.50
N SER A 229 8.87 10.32 20.00
CA SER A 229 9.66 10.52 21.20
C SER A 229 10.94 11.33 20.98
N ARG A 230 11.24 11.81 19.77
CA ARG A 230 12.46 12.58 19.46
C ARG A 230 12.18 13.99 18.97
N VAL A 231 11.03 14.23 18.35
CA VAL A 231 10.65 15.58 17.90
C VAL A 231 10.28 16.44 19.12
N PRO A 232 10.91 17.61 19.33
CA PRO A 232 10.57 18.48 20.44
C PRO A 232 9.10 18.93 20.31
N CYS A 233 8.35 18.80 21.39
CA CYS A 233 6.94 19.17 21.41
C CYS A 233 6.80 20.66 21.09
N LYS A 234 6.10 21.01 20.00
CA LYS A 234 5.91 22.40 19.54
C LYS A 234 5.38 23.33 20.64
N ASN A 235 4.53 22.83 21.54
CA ASN A 235 3.91 23.63 22.60
C ASN A 235 4.87 23.98 23.76
N CYS A 236 5.93 23.19 23.97
CA CYS A 236 6.92 23.46 25.03
C CYS A 236 8.35 23.58 24.52
N GLU A 237 8.56 23.51 23.21
CA GLU A 237 9.88 23.56 22.55
C GLU A 237 10.87 22.54 23.15
N GLY A 238 10.38 21.37 23.57
CA GLY A 238 11.21 20.36 24.24
C GLY A 238 11.56 20.65 25.70
N LYS A 239 11.13 21.79 26.27
CA LYS A 239 11.35 22.14 27.69
C LYS A 239 10.51 21.32 28.67
N LEU A 240 9.52 20.55 28.18
CA LEU A 240 8.62 19.65 28.94
C LEU A 240 7.63 20.33 29.88
N TRP A 241 7.84 21.62 30.11
CA TRP A 241 7.07 22.46 31.00
C TRP A 241 6.57 23.69 30.24
N THR A 242 5.39 24.15 30.61
CA THR A 242 4.75 25.36 30.08
C THR A 242 4.34 26.24 31.24
N LYS A 243 4.10 27.53 30.99
CA LYS A 243 3.52 28.41 32.00
C LYS A 243 2.21 27.80 32.50
N CYS A 244 2.06 27.73 33.82
CA CYS A 244 0.85 27.22 34.42
C CYS A 244 -0.32 28.10 34.01
N ILE A 245 -1.29 27.54 33.28
CA ILE A 245 -2.47 28.28 32.79
C ILE A 245 -3.22 28.93 33.95
N SER A 246 -3.19 28.31 35.13
CA SER A 246 -3.88 28.86 36.28
C SER A 246 -3.20 30.10 36.83
N CYS A 247 -1.90 30.11 37.09
CA CYS A 247 -1.21 31.27 37.68
C CYS A 247 -0.34 32.06 36.69
N SER A 248 -0.52 31.84 35.40
CA SER A 248 0.19 32.53 34.31
C SER A 248 1.73 32.53 34.39
N GLY A 249 2.33 31.63 35.18
CA GLY A 249 3.78 31.60 35.39
C GLY A 249 4.26 32.12 36.74
N GLU A 250 3.39 32.72 37.57
CA GLU A 250 3.81 33.38 38.82
C GLU A 250 3.97 32.42 40.01
N GLY A 251 3.42 31.22 39.91
CA GLY A 251 3.49 30.20 40.98
C GLY A 251 2.55 30.43 42.16
N GLY A 252 1.83 31.55 42.17
CA GLY A 252 0.80 31.89 43.14
C GLY A 252 -0.12 32.97 42.61
N PHE A 253 -1.09 33.36 43.43
CA PHE A 253 -2.01 34.45 43.17
C PHE A 253 -1.96 35.41 44.34
N LYS A 254 -2.22 36.70 44.11
CA LYS A 254 -2.47 37.64 45.20
C LYS A 254 -3.65 37.12 46.02
N CYS A 255 -3.48 37.10 47.34
CA CYS A 255 -4.56 36.74 48.25
C CYS A 255 -5.70 37.74 48.09
N SER A 256 -6.85 37.27 47.63
CA SER A 256 -8.03 38.12 47.40
C SER A 256 -8.47 38.83 48.69
N THR A 257 -8.30 38.19 49.84
CA THR A 257 -8.74 38.73 51.13
C THR A 257 -7.90 39.90 51.66
N CYS A 258 -6.64 40.05 51.22
CA CYS A 258 -5.79 41.19 51.61
C CYS A 258 -5.23 41.96 50.39
N GLY A 259 -5.71 41.66 49.18
CA GLY A 259 -5.25 42.30 47.95
C GLY A 259 -3.77 42.10 47.63
N GLY A 260 -3.10 41.09 48.21
CA GLY A 260 -1.66 40.90 48.02
C GLY A 260 -0.77 41.41 49.16
N THR A 261 -1.31 42.16 50.12
CA THR A 261 -0.49 42.87 51.13
C THR A 261 -0.04 41.98 52.29
N GLY A 262 -0.71 40.85 52.52
CA GLY A 262 -0.46 39.97 53.67
C GLY A 262 -1.13 40.45 54.95
N VAL A 263 -1.74 41.63 54.97
CA VAL A 263 -2.29 42.25 56.18
C VAL A 263 -3.70 42.76 55.90
N LYS A 264 -4.62 42.58 56.84
CA LYS A 264 -5.94 43.21 56.83
C LYS A 264 -5.95 44.35 57.84
N ILE A 265 -6.60 45.44 57.46
CA ILE A 265 -6.87 46.55 58.36
C ILE A 265 -8.26 46.33 58.94
N THR A 266 -8.34 46.04 60.24
CA THR A 266 -9.62 45.88 60.93
C THR A 266 -9.88 47.09 61.80
N THR A 267 -11.02 47.74 61.56
CA THR A 267 -11.49 48.85 62.40
C THR A 267 -12.20 48.28 63.61
N VAL A 268 -11.65 48.50 64.80
CA VAL A 268 -12.29 48.15 66.07
C VAL A 268 -12.82 49.44 66.70
N ASN A 269 -14.12 49.49 66.99
CA ASN A 269 -14.81 50.60 67.65
C ASN A 269 -14.55 51.98 67.01
N GLY A 270 -14.63 52.05 65.68
CA GLY A 270 -14.63 53.31 64.92
C GLY A 270 -13.30 54.09 64.87
N THR A 271 -12.26 53.70 65.63
CA THR A 271 -11.09 54.58 65.83
C THR A 271 -9.73 53.88 65.78
N VAL A 272 -9.64 52.55 65.89
CA VAL A 272 -8.35 51.85 65.83
C VAL A 272 -8.29 50.90 64.64
N THR A 273 -7.48 51.27 63.64
CA THR A 273 -7.07 50.41 62.53
C THR A 273 -5.95 49.49 62.99
N LYS A 274 -6.28 48.32 63.53
CA LYS A 274 -5.25 47.32 63.85
C LYS A 274 -4.88 46.57 62.58
N ARG A 275 -3.58 46.57 62.25
CA ARG A 275 -3.02 45.68 61.22
C ARG A 275 -2.97 44.27 61.79
N VAL A 276 -3.73 43.36 61.19
CA VAL A 276 -3.75 41.95 61.56
C VAL A 276 -3.28 41.14 60.36
N GLU A 277 -2.42 40.15 60.60
CA GLU A 277 -1.99 39.24 59.54
C GLU A 277 -3.20 38.56 58.87
N CYS A 278 -3.15 38.47 57.55
CA CYS A 278 -4.24 37.87 56.80
C CYS A 278 -4.20 36.36 56.97
N SER A 279 -5.14 35.83 57.75
CA SER A 279 -5.30 34.39 58.00
C SER A 279 -5.53 33.55 56.74
N SER A 280 -6.02 34.13 55.64
CA SER A 280 -6.21 33.41 54.38
C SER A 280 -4.92 33.12 53.62
N CYS A 281 -3.81 33.77 53.97
CA CYS A 281 -2.50 33.58 53.33
C CYS A 281 -1.34 33.54 54.33
N ASP A 282 -1.65 33.38 55.62
CA ASP A 282 -0.69 33.37 56.73
C ASP A 282 0.33 34.52 56.65
N GLY A 283 -0.17 35.73 56.39
CA GLY A 283 0.69 36.93 56.31
C GLY A 283 1.49 37.10 55.01
N LYS A 284 1.51 36.11 54.11
CA LYS A 284 2.41 36.13 52.92
C LYS A 284 1.92 36.99 51.77
N GLY A 285 0.66 37.43 51.81
CA GLY A 285 0.03 38.19 50.73
C GLY A 285 -0.26 37.39 49.46
N THR A 286 0.31 36.20 49.31
CA THR A 286 0.10 35.34 48.13
C THR A 286 -0.36 33.95 48.55
N ILE A 287 -1.21 33.35 47.70
CA ILE A 287 -1.68 31.97 47.84
C ILE A 287 -0.96 31.14 46.77
N ARG A 288 -0.27 30.09 47.18
CA ARG A 288 0.47 29.21 46.27
C ARG A 288 -0.51 28.52 45.31
N CYS A 289 -0.18 28.50 44.03
CA CYS A 289 -1.00 27.83 43.03
C CYS A 289 -0.94 26.31 43.25
N THR A 290 -2.09 25.72 43.52
CA THR A 290 -2.22 24.28 43.83
C THR A 290 -2.04 23.39 42.60
N ARG A 291 -2.02 23.95 41.39
CA ARG A 291 -1.82 23.21 40.13
C ARG A 291 -0.36 23.08 39.70
N CYS A 292 0.53 23.99 40.10
CA CYS A 292 1.96 23.97 39.75
C CYS A 292 2.85 23.58 40.93
N LYS A 293 2.43 22.59 41.74
CA LYS A 293 3.10 22.24 43.01
C LYS A 293 4.59 21.92 42.84
N GLU A 294 4.95 21.26 41.74
CA GLU A 294 6.30 20.74 41.46
C GLU A 294 7.30 21.82 41.03
N ARG A 295 6.87 22.86 40.31
CA ARG A 295 7.73 23.95 39.84
C ARG A 295 6.94 25.26 39.85
N MET A 296 7.35 26.20 40.70
CA MET A 296 6.68 27.48 40.89
C MET A 296 6.36 28.15 39.55
N GLY A 297 5.08 28.16 39.16
CA GLY A 297 4.60 28.80 37.94
C GLY A 297 4.60 27.93 36.69
N GLN A 298 5.11 26.70 36.74
CA GLN A 298 5.18 25.80 35.60
C GLN A 298 4.31 24.56 35.80
N SER A 299 3.60 24.16 34.76
CA SER A 299 2.90 22.87 34.70
C SER A 299 3.49 22.01 33.59
N ARG A 300 3.42 20.68 33.75
CA ARG A 300 3.80 19.75 32.68
C ARG A 300 3.03 20.13 31.42
N CYS A 301 3.74 20.16 30.30
CA CYS A 301 3.13 20.45 29.00
C CYS A 301 1.96 19.47 28.80
N SER A 302 0.74 19.99 28.60
CA SER A 302 -0.46 19.16 28.42
C SER A 302 -0.35 18.28 27.18
N THR A 303 0.37 18.74 26.16
CA THR A 303 0.57 18.04 24.88
C THR A 303 1.51 16.85 25.02
N CYS A 304 2.68 17.00 25.65
CA CYS A 304 3.66 15.90 25.80
C CYS A 304 3.64 15.21 27.17
N LYS A 305 2.78 15.66 28.09
CA LYS A 305 2.67 15.18 29.47
C LYS A 305 3.98 15.20 30.27
N GLY A 306 4.93 16.05 29.86
CA GLY A 306 6.25 16.14 30.49
C GLY A 306 7.21 14.99 30.13
N VAL A 307 6.88 14.18 29.12
CA VAL A 307 7.77 13.10 28.66
C VAL A 307 8.91 13.72 27.85
N ALA A 308 10.13 13.61 28.38
CA ALA A 308 11.34 14.05 27.71
C ALA A 308 11.52 13.30 26.39
N PRO A 309 11.93 13.99 25.31
CA PRO A 309 12.36 13.26 24.15
C PRO A 309 13.58 12.40 24.53
N LYS A 310 13.59 11.13 24.11
CA LYS A 310 14.75 10.26 24.35
C LYS A 310 15.96 10.91 23.65
N ARG A 311 17.12 10.96 24.33
CA ARG A 311 18.34 11.61 23.83
C ARG A 311 18.62 11.21 22.37
N ALA A 312 19.08 12.19 21.60
CA ALA A 312 19.34 12.09 20.16
C ALA A 312 20.17 10.85 19.80
N GLY A 313 19.49 9.85 19.27
CA GLY A 313 20.08 8.88 18.34
C GLY A 313 19.75 9.29 16.91
N VAL A 314 20.26 8.50 15.96
CA VAL A 314 20.35 8.68 14.48
C VAL A 314 19.13 9.30 13.75
N TRP A 315 17.94 9.35 14.37
CA TRP A 315 16.68 9.80 13.76
C TRP A 315 16.11 11.09 14.38
N ASP A 316 16.96 12.09 14.61
CA ASP A 316 16.50 13.46 14.92
C ASP A 316 15.90 14.14 13.66
N ALA A 317 15.51 15.41 13.75
CA ALA A 317 14.97 16.16 12.59
C ALA A 317 15.95 16.16 11.39
N ARG A 318 17.26 16.08 11.63
CA ARG A 318 18.26 15.95 10.57
C ARG A 318 18.26 14.53 10.00
N GLY A 319 18.16 13.49 10.83
CA GLY A 319 18.04 12.11 10.37
C GLY A 319 16.82 11.87 9.47
N LEU A 320 15.67 12.45 9.81
CA LEU A 320 14.47 12.39 8.96
C LEU A 320 14.63 13.19 7.66
N ALA A 321 15.27 14.37 7.71
CA ALA A 321 15.58 15.15 6.52
C ALA A 321 16.55 14.42 5.59
N SER A 322 17.58 13.76 6.14
CA SER A 322 18.51 12.92 5.38
C SER A 322 17.81 11.70 4.76
N PHE A 323 16.88 11.08 5.48
CA PHE A 323 16.08 9.97 4.95
C PHE A 323 15.17 10.43 3.81
N LYS A 324 14.49 11.57 3.96
CA LYS A 324 13.70 12.17 2.89
C LYS A 324 14.57 12.50 1.67
N ALA A 325 15.73 13.13 1.87
CA ALA A 325 16.66 13.44 0.80
C ALA A 325 17.11 12.16 0.04
N ALA A 326 17.36 11.06 0.76
CA ALA A 326 17.68 9.77 0.13
C ALA A 326 16.50 9.19 -0.67
N ILE A 327 15.26 9.35 -0.19
CA ILE A 327 14.06 8.96 -0.95
C ILE A 327 13.91 9.83 -2.21
N ASP A 328 14.10 11.14 -2.08
CA ASP A 328 13.98 12.09 -3.19
C ASP A 328 15.05 11.86 -4.26
N GLN A 329 16.30 11.59 -3.86
CA GLN A 329 17.39 11.18 -4.76
C GLN A 329 17.14 9.83 -5.46
N ARG A 330 16.27 8.98 -4.91
CA ARG A 330 15.84 7.75 -5.58
C ARG A 330 14.71 8.01 -6.58
N LEU A 331 13.92 9.08 -6.37
CA LEU A 331 12.81 9.48 -7.23
C LEU A 331 13.25 10.24 -8.48
N ASP A 332 14.33 11.00 -8.40
CA ASP A 332 14.89 11.76 -9.52
C ASP A 332 15.82 10.91 -10.41
N GLY A 333 16.12 9.67 -10.00
CA GLY A 333 17.03 8.77 -10.74
C GLY A 333 18.50 9.19 -10.65
N SER A 334 18.86 10.08 -9.73
CA SER A 334 20.22 10.62 -9.59
C SER A 334 21.20 9.68 -8.86
N VAL A 335 20.72 8.53 -8.35
CA VAL A 335 21.58 7.46 -7.82
C VAL A 335 21.79 6.40 -8.92
N PRO A 336 23.02 6.24 -9.46
CA PRO A 336 23.32 5.16 -10.39
C PRO A 336 23.12 3.80 -9.69
N ALA A 337 22.53 2.83 -10.41
CA ALA A 337 22.20 1.51 -9.88
C ALA A 337 23.42 0.76 -9.28
N GLU A 338 24.64 1.13 -9.69
CA GLU A 338 25.90 0.45 -9.36
C GLU A 338 26.51 0.85 -8.00
N GLU A 339 26.10 1.96 -7.37
CA GLU A 339 26.67 2.40 -6.08
C GLU A 339 25.84 1.93 -4.86
N GLN A 340 25.06 0.85 -5.04
CA GLN A 340 24.27 0.25 -3.98
C GLN A 340 25.07 -0.88 -3.32
N VAL A 341 25.38 -0.68 -2.03
CA VAL A 341 26.04 -1.61 -1.08
C VAL A 341 27.56 -1.54 -1.05
N GLY A 342 28.08 -0.52 -0.35
CA GLY A 342 29.47 -0.52 0.09
C GLY A 342 29.82 -1.76 0.95
N PRO A 343 31.10 -2.21 0.94
CA PRO A 343 31.57 -3.53 1.42
C PRO A 343 31.43 -3.81 2.93
N LYS A 344 30.81 -2.94 3.73
CA LYS A 344 30.63 -3.13 5.18
C LYS A 344 29.39 -3.92 5.60
N LEU A 345 28.46 -4.20 4.68
CA LEU A 345 27.26 -5.01 4.95
C LEU A 345 27.30 -6.43 4.34
N MET A 346 28.34 -6.78 3.59
CA MET A 346 28.48 -8.09 2.91
C MET A 346 28.93 -9.27 3.81
N LYS A 347 29.15 -9.08 5.11
CA LYS A 347 29.66 -10.17 5.99
C LYS A 347 28.60 -10.99 6.73
N LEU A 348 27.31 -10.72 6.58
CA LEU A 348 26.27 -11.47 7.28
C LEU A 348 25.07 -11.79 6.37
N GLY A 349 25.13 -12.94 5.72
CA GLY A 349 23.96 -13.78 5.40
C GLY A 349 23.29 -13.60 4.03
N SER A 350 23.36 -14.69 3.26
CA SER A 350 22.49 -15.13 2.15
C SER A 350 22.55 -14.39 0.80
N THR A 351 23.04 -15.19 -0.16
CA THR A 351 22.90 -15.19 -1.63
C THR A 351 21.71 -14.45 -2.23
N THR A 352 22.00 -13.44 -3.05
CA THR A 352 21.20 -13.10 -4.25
C THR A 352 22.14 -12.71 -5.38
N TYR A 353 21.79 -13.21 -6.57
CA TYR A 353 22.49 -13.10 -7.85
C TYR A 353 22.52 -11.65 -8.37
N ASP A 354 23.68 -11.22 -8.87
CA ASP A 354 23.84 -10.05 -9.75
C ASP A 354 24.25 -10.56 -11.13
N GLU A 355 23.40 -10.35 -12.15
CA GLU A 355 23.81 -10.45 -13.55
C GLU A 355 23.31 -9.21 -14.31
N ALA A 356 24.25 -8.47 -14.91
CA ALA A 356 23.99 -7.35 -15.81
C ALA A 356 24.09 -7.82 -17.27
N PHE A 357 23.15 -7.38 -18.11
CA PHE A 357 23.11 -7.67 -19.55
C PHE A 357 23.65 -6.48 -20.36
N THR A 358 24.52 -6.73 -21.34
CA THR A 358 24.81 -5.78 -22.44
C THR A 358 23.94 -6.08 -23.66
N GLU A 359 23.80 -5.11 -24.58
CA GLU A 359 22.95 -5.19 -25.79
C GLU A 359 23.29 -6.38 -26.72
N ASP A 360 24.44 -7.03 -26.53
CA ASP A 360 24.98 -8.08 -27.41
C ASP A 360 24.73 -9.50 -26.88
N GLY A 361 24.08 -9.66 -25.72
CA GLY A 361 23.65 -10.96 -25.20
C GLY A 361 24.77 -11.91 -24.75
N LYS A 362 25.99 -11.42 -24.46
CA LYS A 362 27.07 -12.22 -23.87
C LYS A 362 27.23 -11.94 -22.38
N ILE A 363 27.08 -12.98 -21.57
CA ILE A 363 27.42 -12.95 -20.13
C ILE A 363 28.94 -13.09 -20.03
N VAL A 364 29.63 -12.11 -19.44
CA VAL A 364 31.05 -12.22 -19.10
C VAL A 364 31.21 -11.89 -17.62
N PHE A 365 31.49 -12.92 -16.81
CA PHE A 365 32.07 -12.76 -15.47
C PHE A 365 33.39 -13.51 -15.40
N SER A 366 34.47 -12.77 -15.19
CA SER A 366 35.69 -13.30 -14.59
C SER A 366 36.25 -12.25 -13.62
N SER A 367 36.13 -12.53 -12.33
CA SER A 367 36.92 -11.95 -11.23
C SER A 367 37.62 -10.60 -11.49
N GLY A 368 36.86 -9.50 -11.39
CA GLY A 368 37.41 -8.21 -10.92
C GLY A 368 38.42 -7.44 -11.77
N LYS A 369 38.52 -7.64 -13.10
CA LYS A 369 39.20 -6.68 -13.99
C LYS A 369 38.51 -6.55 -15.36
N TRP A 370 38.27 -5.31 -15.78
CA TRP A 370 37.90 -4.97 -17.15
C TRP A 370 39.07 -5.29 -18.08
N VAL A 371 38.87 -6.19 -19.04
CA VAL A 371 39.82 -6.43 -20.14
C VAL A 371 39.13 -6.03 -21.44
N LYS A 372 39.72 -5.11 -22.20
CA LYS A 372 39.24 -4.77 -23.55
C LYS A 372 39.35 -6.01 -24.45
N PRO A 373 38.41 -6.25 -25.37
CA PRO A 373 38.56 -7.32 -26.34
C PRO A 373 39.65 -6.91 -27.33
N GLU A 374 40.80 -7.58 -27.27
CA GLU A 374 41.73 -7.61 -28.40
C GLU A 374 41.22 -8.61 -29.44
N GLU A 375 41.13 -8.13 -30.68
CA GLU A 375 40.89 -8.92 -31.88
C GLU A 375 41.90 -10.07 -31.97
N LYS A 376 41.41 -11.32 -32.06
CA LYS A 376 42.23 -12.43 -32.55
C LYS A 376 41.59 -13.02 -33.80
N LYS A 377 42.40 -12.97 -34.86
CA LYS A 377 42.33 -13.76 -36.08
C LYS A 377 42.35 -15.26 -35.80
#